data_AF-A0AA48RGL4-F1
#
_entry.id   AF-A0AA48RGL4-F1
#
_cell.length_a   1.000
_cell.length_b   1.000
_cell.length_c   1.000
_cell.angle_alpha   90.00
_cell.angle_beta   90.00
_cell.angle_gamma   90.00
#
_symmetry.space_group_name_H-M   'P 1'
#
loop_
_entity.id
_entity.type
_entity.pdbx_description
1 polymer ?
#
loop_
_entity_poly.entity_id
_entity_poly.type
_entity_poly.pdbx_seq_one_letter_code
_entity_poly.pdbx_strand_id
1 'polypeptide(L)'
;MNPFDSYLKKIIANIDVSEEEKHELYTEFLDHLTQLKAEYIAKGFSESESIQMAINAFGDTGKVGKSLEKAIFPYKQWINGCAWIGLLIYIAVVLQLLFFDKFRLISREHVSTPTLF
;
A
#
# COMPACT_ATOMS: atom_id res chain seq x y z
N MET A 1 14.13 -24.71 14.33
CA MET A 1 13.43 -23.44 14.01
C MET A 1 14.48 -22.35 13.84
N ASN A 2 14.32 -21.51 12.83
CA ASN A 2 15.22 -20.39 12.64
C ASN A 2 15.00 -19.34 13.75
N PRO A 3 16.06 -18.85 14.43
CA PRO A 3 15.90 -17.87 15.51
C PRO A 3 15.25 -16.55 15.08
N PHE A 4 15.31 -16.21 13.78
CA PHE A 4 14.75 -14.98 13.23
C PHE A 4 13.31 -15.12 12.71
N ASP A 5 12.76 -16.33 12.63
CA ASP A 5 11.47 -16.61 11.96
C ASP A 5 10.30 -15.77 12.54
N SER A 6 10.21 -15.68 13.87
CA SER A 6 9.17 -14.88 14.55
C SER A 6 9.29 -13.38 14.25
N TYR A 7 10.52 -12.88 14.11
CA TYR A 7 10.80 -11.48 13.79
C TYR A 7 10.46 -11.18 12.33
N LEU A 8 10.90 -12.03 11.40
CA LEU A 8 10.66 -11.90 9.96
C LEU A 8 9.16 -11.98 9.63
N LYS A 9 8.45 -12.96 10.21
CA LYS A 9 7.00 -13.08 10.04
C LYS A 9 6.24 -11.82 10.45
N LYS A 10 6.68 -11.13 11.52
CA LYS A 10 6.07 -9.87 11.96
C LYS A 10 6.34 -8.71 11.00
N ILE A 11 7.51 -8.64 10.38
CA ILE A 11 7.81 -7.60 9.38
C ILE A 11 6.96 -7.82 8.15
N ILE A 12 6.96 -9.05 7.63
CA ILE A 12 6.38 -9.40 6.34
C ILE A 12 4.84 -9.43 6.40
N ALA A 13 4.26 -9.80 7.54
CA ALA A 13 2.80 -9.79 7.73
C ALA A 13 2.18 -8.38 7.54
N ASN A 14 2.96 -7.31 7.70
CA ASN A 14 2.49 -5.94 7.54
C ASN A 14 2.67 -5.39 6.12
N ILE A 15 3.20 -6.19 5.18
CA ILE A 15 3.47 -5.77 3.80
C ILE A 15 2.38 -6.33 2.88
N ASP A 16 1.76 -5.43 2.13
CA ASP A 16 0.67 -5.71 1.19
C ASP A 16 1.23 -6.09 -0.19
N VAL A 17 1.93 -7.23 -0.28
CA VAL A 17 2.52 -7.78 -1.52
C VAL A 17 2.09 -9.24 -1.74
N SER A 18 2.37 -9.78 -2.92
CA SER A 18 2.05 -11.18 -3.24
C SER A 18 2.80 -12.17 -2.34
N GLU A 19 2.28 -13.39 -2.22
CA GLU A 19 2.95 -14.43 -1.41
C GLU A 19 4.33 -14.83 -1.95
N GLU A 20 4.55 -14.71 -3.27
CA GLU A 20 5.86 -14.94 -3.89
C GLU A 20 6.86 -13.85 -3.46
N GLU A 21 6.48 -12.58 -3.56
CA GLU A 21 7.31 -11.45 -3.08
C GLU A 21 7.56 -11.53 -1.57
N LYS A 22 6.57 -11.96 -0.78
CA LYS A 22 6.77 -12.20 0.66
C LYS A 22 7.83 -13.28 0.91
N HIS A 23 7.87 -14.32 0.09
CA HIS A 23 8.85 -15.40 0.22
C HIS A 23 10.26 -14.94 -0.17
N GLU A 24 10.38 -14.15 -1.23
CA GLU A 24 11.64 -13.53 -1.64
C GLU A 24 12.19 -12.60 -0.54
N LEU A 25 11.34 -11.68 -0.04
CA LEU A 25 11.70 -10.78 1.07
C LEU A 25 12.10 -11.55 2.33
N TYR A 26 11.39 -12.64 2.65
CA TYR A 26 11.75 -13.50 3.77
C TYR A 26 13.17 -14.06 3.62
N THR A 27 13.49 -14.57 2.43
CA THR A 27 14.77 -15.20 2.14
C THR A 27 15.90 -14.18 2.20
N GLU A 28 15.73 -13.03 1.56
CA GLU A 28 16.74 -11.96 1.54
C GLU A 28 17.00 -11.39 2.94
N PHE A 29 15.95 -11.15 3.73
CA PHE A 29 16.11 -10.63 5.09
C PHE A 29 16.72 -11.67 6.02
N LEU A 30 16.40 -12.94 5.82
CA LEU A 30 17.00 -14.01 6.58
C LEU A 30 18.51 -14.12 6.31
N ASP A 31 18.92 -14.04 5.05
CA ASP A 31 20.33 -14.07 4.67
C ASP A 31 21.09 -12.89 5.31
N HIS A 32 20.52 -11.69 5.27
CA HIS A 32 21.12 -10.51 5.88
C HIS A 32 21.24 -10.63 7.42
N LEU A 33 20.19 -11.09 8.09
CA LEU A 33 20.22 -11.33 9.56
C LEU A 33 21.23 -12.41 9.94
N THR A 34 21.36 -13.44 9.11
CA THR A 34 22.33 -14.51 9.32
C THR A 34 23.76 -14.01 9.15
N GLN A 35 23.99 -13.14 8.16
CA GLN A 35 25.28 -12.47 7.98
C GLN A 35 25.63 -11.59 9.19
N LEU A 36 24.70 -10.74 9.64
CA LEU A 36 24.90 -9.92 10.84
C LEU A 36 25.21 -10.77 12.08
N LYS A 37 24.50 -11.89 12.26
CA LYS A 37 24.78 -12.85 13.35
C LYS A 37 26.21 -13.36 13.27
N ALA A 38 26.66 -13.78 12.09
CA ALA A 38 28.00 -14.29 11.88
C ALA A 38 29.08 -13.24 12.17
N GLU A 39 28.83 -11.97 11.81
CA GLU A 39 29.73 -10.86 12.13
C GLU A 39 29.85 -10.61 13.64
N TYR A 40 28.76 -10.71 14.40
CA TYR A 40 28.80 -10.58 15.86
C TYR A 40 29.47 -11.79 16.52
N ILE A 41 29.24 -13.01 16.02
CA ILE A 41 29.97 -14.19 16.49
C ILE A 41 31.48 -14.02 16.25
N ALA A 42 31.87 -13.51 15.07
CA ALA A 42 33.28 -13.24 14.75
C ALA A 42 33.91 -12.16 15.63
N LYS A 43 33.10 -11.25 16.18
CA LYS A 43 33.52 -10.24 17.17
C LYS A 43 33.63 -10.79 18.60
N GLY A 44 33.31 -12.06 18.82
CA GLY A 44 33.44 -12.76 20.10
C GLY A 44 32.18 -12.75 20.97
N PHE A 45 31.03 -12.32 20.43
CA PHE A 45 29.76 -12.40 21.15
C PHE A 45 29.20 -13.82 21.16
N SER A 46 28.41 -14.16 22.18
CA SER A 46 27.69 -15.44 22.21
C SER A 46 26.64 -15.48 21.10
N GLU A 47 26.17 -16.69 20.74
CA GLU A 47 25.14 -16.83 19.71
C GLU A 47 23.86 -16.07 20.08
N SER A 48 23.42 -16.15 21.35
CA SER A 48 22.20 -15.46 21.79
C SER A 48 22.33 -13.94 21.73
N GLU A 49 23.49 -13.40 22.12
CA GLU A 49 23.76 -11.95 22.00
C GLU A 49 23.82 -11.53 20.54
N SER A 50 24.48 -12.31 19.70
CA SER A 50 24.62 -12.04 18.27
C SER A 50 23.26 -12.00 17.55
N ILE A 51 22.33 -12.88 17.92
CA ILE A 51 20.94 -12.86 17.40
C ILE A 51 20.25 -11.55 17.78
N GLN A 52 20.33 -11.15 19.06
CA GLN A 52 19.69 -9.92 19.51
C GLN A 52 20.32 -8.67 18.88
N MET A 53 21.65 -8.66 18.73
CA MET A 53 22.37 -7.57 18.07
C MET A 53 22.06 -7.50 16.57
N ALA A 54 21.91 -8.64 15.90
CA ALA A 54 21.47 -8.69 14.49
C ALA A 54 20.06 -8.09 14.34
N ILE A 55 19.11 -8.48 15.19
CA ILE A 55 17.75 -7.92 15.20
C ILE A 55 17.78 -6.40 15.47
N ASN A 56 18.54 -5.97 16.47
CA ASN A 56 18.65 -4.55 16.81
C ASN A 56 19.28 -3.71 15.70
N ALA A 57 20.28 -4.26 14.99
CA ALA A 57 20.94 -3.62 13.87
C ALA A 57 20.03 -3.56 12.62
N PHE A 58 19.24 -4.61 12.39
CA PHE A 58 18.26 -4.65 11.29
C PHE A 58 17.12 -3.64 11.51
N GLY A 59 16.70 -3.45 12.76
CA GLY A 59 15.79 -2.40 13.19
C GLY A 59 14.50 -2.90 13.80
N ASP A 60 13.66 -1.97 14.26
CA ASP A 60 12.35 -2.30 14.84
C ASP A 60 11.38 -2.77 13.74
N THR A 61 10.62 -3.83 14.01
CA THR A 61 9.68 -4.42 13.04
C THR A 61 8.68 -3.41 12.48
N GLY A 62 8.21 -2.47 13.30
CA GLY A 62 7.25 -1.45 12.90
C GLY A 62 7.87 -0.32 12.07
N LYS A 63 9.15 -0.02 12.28
CA LYS A 63 9.88 0.97 11.47
C LYS A 63 10.26 0.38 10.12
N VAL A 64 10.89 -0.81 10.14
CA VAL A 64 11.35 -1.53 8.95
C VAL A 64 10.18 -1.80 8.00
N GLY A 65 9.07 -2.33 8.51
CA GLY A 65 7.86 -2.59 7.72
C GLY A 65 7.30 -1.34 7.04
N LYS A 66 7.23 -0.21 7.76
CA LYS A 66 6.74 1.06 7.18
C LYS A 66 7.68 1.64 6.13
N SER A 67 8.99 1.60 6.35
CA SER A 67 9.96 2.05 5.34
C SER A 67 9.94 1.18 4.10
N LEU A 68 9.72 -0.13 4.27
CA LEU A 68 9.62 -1.10 3.19
C LEU A 68 8.33 -0.93 2.39
N GLU A 69 7.19 -0.78 3.06
CA GLU A 69 5.91 -0.47 2.37
C GLU A 69 6.04 0.84 1.56
N LYS A 70 6.71 1.86 2.11
CA LYS A 70 6.96 3.12 1.39
C LYS A 70 7.92 2.95 0.19
N ALA A 71 8.90 2.06 0.30
CA ALA A 71 9.83 1.77 -0.79
C ALA A 71 9.15 0.98 -1.93
N ILE A 72 8.30 0.01 -1.58
CA ILE A 72 7.55 -0.81 -2.53
C ILE A 72 6.40 -0.01 -3.16
N PHE A 73 5.69 0.81 -2.35
CA PHE A 73 4.52 1.57 -2.76
C PHE A 73 4.69 3.08 -2.57
N PRO A 74 5.65 3.73 -3.27
CA PRO A 74 5.92 5.16 -3.10
C PRO A 74 4.72 6.05 -3.45
N TYR A 75 3.82 5.58 -4.32
CA TYR A 75 2.70 6.34 -4.86
C TYR A 75 1.32 5.90 -4.35
N LYS A 76 1.20 4.89 -3.48
CA LYS A 76 -0.11 4.37 -3.00
C LYS A 76 -0.98 5.45 -2.35
N GLN A 77 -0.37 6.41 -1.67
CA GLN A 77 -1.08 7.57 -1.10
C GLN A 77 -1.58 8.55 -2.18
N TRP A 78 -0.87 8.71 -3.28
CA TRP A 78 -1.20 9.63 -4.37
C TRP A 78 -2.31 9.08 -5.26
N ILE A 79 -2.30 7.76 -5.52
CA ILE A 79 -3.31 7.08 -6.35
C ILE A 79 -4.72 7.25 -5.76
N ASN A 80 -4.87 7.13 -4.44
CA ASN A 80 -6.17 7.35 -3.79
C ASN A 80 -6.66 8.80 -3.99
N GLY A 81 -5.78 9.79 -3.87
CA GLY A 81 -6.14 11.19 -4.12
C GLY A 81 -6.59 11.43 -5.56
N CYS A 82 -5.85 10.89 -6.54
CA CYS A 82 -6.23 10.98 -7.94
C CYS A 82 -7.57 10.28 -8.25
N ALA A 83 -7.85 9.14 -7.62
CA ALA A 83 -9.12 8.43 -7.78
C ALA A 83 -10.32 9.24 -7.28
N TRP A 84 -10.20 9.91 -6.13
CA TRP A 84 -11.25 10.79 -5.61
C TRP A 84 -11.51 12.01 -6.50
N ILE A 85 -10.44 12.61 -7.04
CA ILE A 85 -10.56 13.73 -7.98
C ILE A 85 -11.24 13.26 -9.27
N GLY A 86 -10.83 12.10 -9.82
CA GLY A 86 -11.47 11.51 -10.99
C GLY A 86 -12.96 11.22 -10.77
N LEU A 87 -13.33 10.69 -9.60
CA LEU A 87 -14.71 10.44 -9.22
C LEU A 87 -15.53 11.75 -9.17
N LEU A 88 -14.97 12.81 -8.58
CA LEU A 88 -15.64 14.12 -8.52
C LEU A 88 -15.89 14.70 -9.92
N ILE A 89 -14.90 14.60 -10.81
CA ILE A 89 -15.04 15.06 -12.20
C ILE A 89 -16.13 14.26 -12.92
N TYR A 90 -16.14 12.93 -12.75
CA TYR A 90 -17.17 12.07 -13.34
C TYR A 90 -18.58 12.47 -12.86
N ILE A 91 -18.76 12.66 -11.55
CA ILE A 91 -20.05 13.11 -10.98
C ILE A 91 -20.46 14.47 -11.59
N ALA A 92 -19.53 15.42 -11.70
CA ALA A 92 -19.82 16.73 -12.28
C ALA A 92 -20.28 16.62 -13.76
N VAL A 93 -19.63 15.78 -14.57
CA VAL A 93 -20.02 15.54 -15.96
C VAL A 93 -21.40 14.90 -16.06
N VAL A 94 -21.69 13.88 -15.24
CA VAL A 94 -23.01 13.23 -15.20
C VAL A 94 -24.10 14.21 -14.80
N LEU A 95 -23.84 15.07 -13.80
CA LEU A 95 -24.79 16.12 -13.40
C LEU A 95 -25.04 17.13 -14.52
N GLN A 96 -24.00 17.55 -15.25
CA GLN A 96 -24.16 18.42 -16.40
C GLN A 96 -25.01 17.78 -17.50
N LEU A 97 -24.76 16.51 -17.84
CA LEU A 97 -25.55 15.78 -18.83
C LEU A 97 -27.02 15.64 -18.40
N LEU A 98 -27.27 15.23 -17.15
CA LEU A 98 -28.62 15.09 -16.62
C LEU A 98 -29.38 16.42 -16.58
N PHE A 99 -28.69 17.52 -16.23
CA PHE A 99 -29.28 18.86 -16.24
C PHE A 99 -29.62 19.30 -17.67
N PHE A 100 -28.73 19.04 -18.64
CA PHE A 100 -28.95 19.37 -20.04
C PHE A 100 -30.09 18.55 -20.66
N ASP A 101 -30.19 17.26 -20.34
CA ASP A 101 -31.26 16.37 -20.80
C ASP A 101 -32.61 16.75 -20.18
N LYS A 102 -32.66 17.03 -18.88
CA LYS A 102 -33.87 17.54 -18.21
C LYS A 102 -34.32 18.87 -18.83
N PHE A 103 -33.40 19.79 -19.08
CA PHE A 103 -33.70 21.07 -19.71
C PHE A 103 -34.28 20.88 -21.13
N ARG A 104 -33.66 20.02 -21.96
CA ARG A 104 -34.19 19.68 -23.30
C ARG A 104 -35.59 19.06 -23.25
N LEU A 105 -35.86 18.18 -22.28
CA LEU A 105 -37.18 17.53 -22.15
C LEU A 105 -38.27 18.54 -21.77
N ILE A 106 -37.99 19.44 -20.82
CA ILE A 106 -38.92 20.51 -20.40
C ILE A 106 -39.18 21.50 -21.54
N SER A 107 -38.16 21.88 -22.31
CA SER A 107 -38.34 22.72 -23.49
C SER A 107 -39.16 22.05 -24.60
N ARG A 108 -39.16 20.71 -24.71
CA ARG A 108 -39.94 19.97 -25.71
C ARG A 108 -41.42 19.83 -25.34
N GLU A 109 -41.75 19.68 -24.05
CA GLU A 109 -43.14 19.70 -23.59
C GLU A 109 -43.81 21.06 -23.81
N HIS A 110 -43.10 22.17 -23.53
CA HIS A 110 -43.65 23.53 -23.72
C HIS A 110 -43.98 23.89 -25.18
N VAL A 111 -43.35 23.25 -26.15
CA VAL A 111 -43.60 23.47 -27.59
C VAL A 111 -44.77 22.63 -28.11
N SER A 112 -45.20 21.60 -27.36
CA SER A 112 -46.19 20.61 -27.82
C SER A 112 -47.62 20.85 -27.30
N THR A 113 -47.88 21.92 -26.55
CA THR A 113 -49.24 22.33 -26.17
C THR A 113 -49.78 23.34 -27.18
N PRO A 114 -50.58 22.93 -28.19
CA PRO A 114 -51.28 23.89 -29.03
C PRO A 114 -52.31 24.62 -28.16
N THR A 115 -52.24 25.94 -28.19
CA THR A 115 -53.31 26.84 -27.75
C THR A 115 -54.55 26.57 -28.60
N LEU A 116 -55.41 25.65 -28.14
CA LEU A 116 -56.77 25.51 -28.64
C LEU A 116 -57.60 26.66 -28.07
N PHE A 117 -57.80 27.68 -28.90
CA PHE A 117 -58.94 28.60 -28.86
C PHE A 117 -60.14 27.96 -29.56
#